data_AF-A0A8H7E690-F1
#
_entry.id   AF-A0A8H7E690-F1
#
_cell.length_a   1.000
_cell.length_b   1.000
_cell.length_c   1.000
_cell.angle_alpha   90.00
_cell.angle_beta   90.00
_cell.angle_gamma   90.00
#
_symmetry.space_group_name_H-M   'P 1'
#
loop_
_entity.id
_entity.type
_entity.pdbx_description
1 polymer ?
#
loop_
_entity_poly.entity_id
_entity_poly.type
_entity_poly.pdbx_seq_one_letter_code
_entity_poly.pdbx_strand_id
1 'polypeptide(L)' 'MSRNVSKTPQLLDPNNPSCEPERQHVKIKAVIKLYEDGKIDGIKHVSVMNRMIVSRYEIFKDPHYFWTEGRHYQL' A
#
# COMPACT_ATOMS: atom_id res chain seq x y z
N MET A 1 -16.90 -17.32 13.66
CA MET A 1 -17.49 -16.67 12.46
C MET A 1 -16.35 -16.14 11.61
N SER A 2 -16.07 -16.80 10.49
CA SER A 2 -15.03 -16.42 9.54
C SER A 2 -15.50 -15.21 8.73
N ARG A 3 -14.92 -14.02 8.97
CA ARG A 3 -15.21 -12.84 8.16
C ARG A 3 -14.31 -12.85 6.93
N ASN A 4 -14.93 -12.98 5.77
CA ASN A 4 -14.29 -12.85 4.47
C ASN A 4 -13.59 -11.49 4.36
N VAL A 5 -12.34 -11.51 3.89
CA VAL A 5 -11.53 -10.33 3.60
C VAL A 5 -12.19 -9.58 2.43
N SER A 6 -13.03 -8.59 2.73
CA SER A 6 -13.61 -7.70 1.71
C SER A 6 -13.54 -6.26 2.19
N LYS A 7 -12.32 -5.78 2.40
CA LYS A 7 -12.01 -4.36 2.22
C LYS A 7 -10.97 -4.31 1.10
N THR A 8 -11.43 -4.39 -0.14
CA THR A 8 -10.68 -3.78 -1.24
C THR A 8 -10.37 -2.36 -0.77
N PRO A 9 -9.10 -1.91 -0.73
CA PRO A 9 -8.79 -0.54 -0.35
C PRO A 9 -9.66 0.36 -1.23
N GLN A 10 -10.34 1.35 -0.65
CA GLN A 10 -11.15 2.34 -1.39
C GLN A 10 -10.38 2.99 -2.55
N LEU A 11 -9.05 2.89 -2.50
CA LEU A 11 -8.13 3.22 -3.58
C LEU A 11 -8.43 2.43 -4.88
N LEU A 12 -8.71 1.13 -4.81
CA LEU A 12 -8.96 0.27 -5.98
C LEU A 12 -10.42 0.30 -6.47
N ASP A 13 -11.28 1.12 -5.87
CA ASP A 13 -12.65 1.30 -6.36
C ASP A 13 -12.64 2.26 -7.56
N PRO A 14 -12.96 1.81 -8.78
CA PRO A 14 -12.99 2.68 -9.96
C PRO A 14 -14.08 3.76 -9.87
N ASN A 15 -15.06 3.62 -8.98
CA ASN A 15 -16.09 4.63 -8.74
C ASN A 15 -15.69 5.67 -7.70
N ASN A 16 -14.54 5.51 -7.04
CA ASN A 16 -14.04 6.51 -6.11
C ASN A 16 -13.51 7.72 -6.91
N PRO A 17 -14.03 8.95 -6.69
CA PRO A 17 -13.54 10.14 -7.39
C PRO A 17 -12.07 10.49 -7.07
N SER A 18 -11.49 9.91 -6.00
CA SER A 18 -10.06 9.99 -5.69
C SER A 18 -9.24 8.86 -6.33
N CYS A 19 -9.87 7.98 -7.11
CA CYS A 19 -9.19 6.94 -7.86
C CYS A 19 -8.48 7.59 -9.06
N GLU A 20 -7.15 7.51 -9.06
CA GLU A 20 -6.30 7.88 -10.18
C GLU A 20 -5.68 6.59 -10.76
N PRO A 21 -6.36 5.90 -11.70
CA PRO A 21 -6.02 4.53 -12.09
C PRO A 21 -4.59 4.38 -12.61
N GLU A 22 -4.13 5.34 -13.41
CA GLU A 22 -2.78 5.32 -13.97
C GLU A 22 -1.71 5.41 -12.86
N ARG A 23 -1.90 6.31 -11.90
CA ARG A 23 -0.97 6.50 -10.78
C ARG A 23 -1.00 5.32 -9.82
N GLN A 24 -2.16 4.70 -9.63
CA GLN A 24 -2.27 3.49 -8.82
C GLN A 24 -1.59 2.29 -9.47
N HIS A 25 -1.75 2.10 -10.78
CA HIS A 25 -1.08 1.03 -11.53
C HIS A 25 0.44 1.13 -11.40
N VAL A 26 0.98 2.35 -11.50
CA VAL A 26 2.41 2.62 -11.29
C VAL A 26 2.86 2.26 -9.86
N LYS A 27 2.03 2.54 -8.85
CA LYS A 27 2.33 2.21 -7.45
C LYS A 27 2.28 0.71 -7.19
N ILE A 28 1.26 0.02 -7.67
CA ILE A 28 1.12 -1.43 -7.54
C ILE A 28 2.31 -2.14 -8.21
N LYS A 29 2.67 -1.75 -9.44
CA LYS A 29 3.87 -2.27 -10.11
C LYS A 29 5.15 -2.06 -9.30
N ALA A 30 5.30 -0.89 -8.67
CA ALA A 30 6.46 -0.61 -7.84
C ALA A 30 6.51 -1.50 -6.59
N VAL A 31 5.38 -1.69 -5.90
CA VAL A 31 5.30 -2.57 -4.73
C VAL A 31 5.56 -4.03 -5.13
N ILE A 32 4.98 -4.52 -6.22
CA ILE A 32 5.25 -5.85 -6.77
C ILE A 32 6.75 -6.05 -7.03
N LYS A 33 7.40 -5.07 -7.67
CA LYS A 33 8.84 -5.15 -7.91
C LYS A 33 9.65 -5.21 -6.62
N LEU A 34 9.24 -4.53 -5.55
CA LEU A 34 9.90 -4.63 -4.25
C LEU A 34 9.75 -6.02 -3.63
N TYR A 35 8.61 -6.69 -3.84
CA TYR A 35 8.41 -8.10 -3.45
C TYR A 35 9.31 -9.03 -4.27
N GLU A 36 9.34 -8.87 -5.60
CA GLU A 36 10.17 -9.67 -6.50
C GLU A 36 11.67 -9.50 -6.22
N ASP A 37 12.10 -8.27 -5.89
CA ASP A 37 13.48 -7.96 -5.48
C ASP A 37 13.81 -8.49 -4.06
N GLY A 38 12.85 -9.07 -3.34
CA GLY A 38 13.02 -9.55 -1.95
C GLY A 38 13.22 -8.44 -0.91
N LYS A 39 12.91 -7.18 -1.25
CA LYS A 39 13.07 -6.02 -0.36
C LYS A 39 11.94 -5.89 0.66
N ILE A 40 10.77 -6.42 0.33
CA ILE A 40 9.62 -6.52 1.23
C ILE A 40 9.09 -7.94 1.20
N ASP A 41 8.59 -8.42 2.35
CA ASP A 41 8.16 -9.80 2.56
C ASP A 41 6.66 -9.89 2.92
N GLY A 42 5.98 -8.76 3.07
CA GLY A 42 4.57 -8.68 3.49
C GLY A 42 4.34 -9.05 4.96
N ILE A 43 5.39 -9.42 5.69
CA ILE A 43 5.33 -9.76 7.11
C ILE A 43 5.70 -8.52 7.94
N LYS A 44 6.83 -7.89 7.60
CA LYS A 44 7.30 -6.69 8.29
C LYS A 44 6.44 -5.50 7.92
N HIS A 45 6.15 -4.67 8.92
CA HIS A 45 5.45 -3.42 8.70
C HIS A 45 6.37 -2.43 7.99
N VAL A 46 6.12 -2.19 6.71
CA VAL A 46 6.91 -1.30 5.86
C VAL A 46 5.99 -0.34 5.14
N SER A 47 6.54 0.81 4.79
CA SER A 47 5.82 1.81 4.03
C SER A 47 6.55 2.15 2.77
N VAL A 48 5.81 2.26 1.67
CA VAL A 48 6.33 2.51 0.34
C VAL A 48 5.76 3.83 -0.16
N MET A 49 6.65 4.76 -0.48
CA MET A 49 6.32 6.05 -1.07
C MET A 49 7.29 6.31 -2.20
N ASN A 50 6.79 6.77 -3.36
CA ASN A 50 7.62 7.02 -4.55
C ASN A 50 8.54 5.84 -4.93
N ARG A 51 8.04 4.60 -4.82
CA ARG A 51 8.76 3.34 -5.11
C ARG A 51 9.93 3.02 -4.17
N MET A 52 10.05 3.74 -3.06
CA MET A 52 11.09 3.53 -2.06
C MET A 52 10.46 3.12 -0.73
N ILE A 53 11.18 2.31 0.04
CA ILE A 53 10.81 2.01 1.43
C ILE A 53 11.17 3.24 2.25
N VAL A 54 10.17 3.81 2.92
CA VAL A 54 10.30 5.01 3.75
C VAL A 54 9.92 4.71 5.19
N SER A 55 10.40 5.54 6.11
CA SER A 55 10.01 5.45 7.51
C SER A 55 8.56 5.92 7.70
N ARG A 56 7.93 5.45 8.78
CA ARG A 56 6.57 5.90 9.16
C ARG A 56 6.48 7.42 9.36
N TYR A 57 7.56 8.06 9.81
CA TYR A 57 7.60 9.51 10.04
C TYR A 57 7.59 10.31 8.74
N GLU A 58 8.26 9.81 7.69
CA GLU A 58 8.28 10.48 6.38
C GLU A 58 6.90 10.53 5.73
N ILE A 59 6.10 9.49 5.92
CA ILE A 59 4.71 9.45 5.46
C ILE A 59 3.86 10.54 6.11
N PHE A 60 4.05 10.81 7.40
CA PHE A 60 3.24 11.82 8.09
C PHE A 60 3.52 13.24 7.60
N LYS A 61 4.66 13.47 6.94
CA LYS A 61 4.99 14.76 6.33
C LYS A 61 4.26 15.01 5.01
N ASP A 62 3.90 13.95 4.28
CA ASP A 62 3.14 14.01 3.05
C ASP A 62 2.24 12.76 2.92
N PRO A 63 1.06 12.79 3.56
CA PRO A 63 0.22 11.61 3.70
C PRO A 63 -0.53 11.22 2.42
N HIS A 64 -0.36 11.98 1.32
CA HIS A 64 -1.26 11.83 0.19
C HIS A 64 -0.97 10.58 -0.66
N TYR A 65 0.21 9.96 -0.59
CA TYR A 65 0.59 8.95 -1.59
C TYR A 65 1.53 7.84 -1.11
N PHE A 66 1.17 7.16 -0.03
CA PHE A 66 1.92 6.01 0.48
C PHE A 66 1.11 4.70 0.43
N TRP A 67 1.84 3.59 0.43
CA TRP A 67 1.32 2.24 0.63
C TRP A 67 1.92 1.68 1.91
N THR A 68 1.15 0.96 2.70
CA THR A 68 1.64 0.28 3.90
C THR A 68 1.42 -1.21 3.74
N GLU A 69 2.49 -1.98 3.89
CA GLU A 69 2.46 -3.44 3.95
C GLU A 69 2.75 -3.91 5.36
N GLY A 70 2.23 -5.09 5.71
CA GLY A 70 2.55 -5.79 6.95
C GLY A 70 1.34 -6.34 7.67
N ARG A 71 1.59 -7.13 8.71
CA ARG A 71 0.53 -7.66 9.56
C ARG A 71 -0.08 -6.55 10.42
N HIS A 72 -1.34 -6.24 10.15
CA HIS A 72 -2.15 -5.38 10.99
C HIS A 72 -3.00 -6.24 11.94
N TYR A 73 -2.82 -6.05 13.25
CA TYR A 73 -3.72 -6.63 14.24
C TYR A 73 -4.95 -5.74 14.36
N GLN A 74 -6.12 -6.29 14.05
CA GLN A 74 -7.38 -5.65 14.42
C GLN A 74 -7.71 -6.04 15.87
N LEU A 75 -7.82 -5.04 16.74
CA LEU A 75 -8.39 -5.17 18.08
C LEU A 75 -9.92 -5.21 18.00
#